data_AF-A0A812NSB2-F1
#
_entry.id   AF-A0A812NSB2-F1
#
_cell.length_a   1.000
_cell.length_b   1.000
_cell.length_c   1.000
_cell.angle_alpha   90.00
_cell.angle_beta   90.00
_cell.angle_gamma   90.00
#
_symmetry.space_group_name_H-M   'P 1'
#
loop_
_entity.id
_entity.type
_entity.pdbx_description
1 polymer ?
#
loop_
_entity_poly.entity_id
_entity_poly.type
_entity_poly.pdbx_seq_one_letter_code
_entity_poly.pdbx_strand_id
1 'polypeptide(L)'
;MRGEEDFVAAHAVKVNVFHTIDYLLKHSKAIRDGVKSGQIEIQGAVYDLSTGVVDFMGRSTRQAELLESEISMPPTVLKVSKAGAALRGVYGVRTGADDSMAPGDALDKLKEGNDRYVRGEPQASAVNSPMRKALVKSGQAPHTAVIGCADSRAPIETLFDCMPGEIFVLRNAGNTATHAEGSLVGSLEFCTGKLGSRLVLVLGHTQCGAIVGATKTFLDGKKETAAGSALEGLLKDLSEVAAQASESLGKGASVDELAAHAVKVNVFHTMSFLLKYSEPLRELVRSGQVDLQGGIYHLETGRVEFLGHAPDHKELLAAKTSLPPSMEGIAQGKVRTAADEPMKPEAAMKLLKDGNDRFCHGKPMAGKLDSQMRKALATAGQAPHTAIVGCADSRVPLELVFDVLPGDLFVMRNAGNTITHARGSVVGSLEFCVSALRTQMVVVLGHTACGAIKGATGAYLKGTKPEEAKGALEGLLVELGKVAANAAKELGSNASEKEIADHAVKVNVFNTIDNLIKGSSTIRDKVKNGTVDIQGGIYDLDTGRVQWLGRSPNQAALL
;
A
#
# COMPACT_ATOMS: atom_id res chain seq x y z
N MET A 1 36.14 31.58 0.81
CA MET A 1 36.06 30.10 0.76
C MET A 1 34.69 29.67 1.25
N ARG A 2 34.48 29.05 2.43
CA ARG A 2 33.14 28.52 2.82
C ARG A 2 31.94 29.45 2.52
N GLY A 3 31.99 30.69 3.01
CA GLY A 3 30.91 31.67 2.78
C GLY A 3 30.69 32.12 1.33
N GLU A 4 31.59 31.82 0.39
CA GLU A 4 31.37 32.03 -1.06
C GLU A 4 30.71 30.79 -1.67
N GLU A 5 31.10 29.59 -1.24
CA GLU A 5 30.48 28.32 -1.67
C GLU A 5 29.03 28.24 -1.16
N ASP A 6 28.79 28.58 0.10
CA ASP A 6 27.45 28.69 0.70
C ASP A 6 26.58 29.73 -0.03
N PHE A 7 27.16 30.89 -0.41
CA PHE A 7 26.45 31.93 -1.16
C PHE A 7 26.10 31.49 -2.58
N VAL A 8 27.03 30.86 -3.30
CA VAL A 8 26.78 30.33 -4.65
C VAL A 8 25.75 29.20 -4.62
N ALA A 9 25.80 28.30 -3.62
CA ALA A 9 24.80 27.25 -3.44
C ALA A 9 23.41 27.84 -3.16
N ALA A 10 23.30 28.80 -2.23
CA ALA A 10 22.03 29.47 -1.94
C ALA A 10 21.48 30.22 -3.17
N HIS A 11 22.33 30.89 -3.95
CA HIS A 11 21.93 31.58 -5.16
C HIS A 11 21.51 30.61 -6.27
N ALA A 12 22.21 29.47 -6.43
CA ALA A 12 21.86 28.43 -7.40
C ALA A 12 20.51 27.77 -7.09
N VAL A 13 20.21 27.50 -5.81
CA VAL A 13 18.88 27.01 -5.37
C VAL A 13 17.80 28.04 -5.71
N LYS A 14 18.04 29.32 -5.42
CA LYS A 14 17.13 30.43 -5.75
C LYS A 14 16.87 30.56 -7.26
N VAL A 15 17.90 30.39 -8.11
CA VAL A 15 17.75 30.39 -9.58
C VAL A 15 16.99 29.14 -10.07
N ASN A 16 17.26 27.95 -9.51
CA ASN A 16 16.62 26.70 -9.93
C ASN A 16 15.10 26.67 -9.66
N VAL A 17 14.66 27.26 -8.55
CA VAL A 17 13.23 27.41 -8.23
C VAL A 17 12.52 28.23 -9.31
N PHE A 18 13.06 29.39 -9.68
CA PHE A 18 12.49 30.21 -10.75
C PHE A 18 12.61 29.57 -12.14
N HIS A 19 13.68 28.83 -12.44
CA HIS A 19 13.80 28.10 -13.71
C HIS A 19 12.73 27.00 -13.83
N THR A 20 12.40 26.32 -12.73
CA THR A 20 11.32 25.31 -12.66
C THR A 20 9.95 25.94 -12.92
N ILE A 21 9.69 27.12 -12.33
CA ILE A 21 8.46 27.90 -12.51
C ILE A 21 8.30 28.34 -13.98
N ASP A 22 9.36 28.90 -14.56
CA ASP A 22 9.40 29.28 -15.97
C ASP A 22 9.17 28.08 -16.90
N TYR A 23 9.74 26.91 -16.59
CA TYR A 23 9.59 25.68 -17.36
C TYR A 23 8.13 25.16 -17.35
N LEU A 24 7.50 25.11 -16.17
CA LEU A 24 6.09 24.71 -16.01
C LEU A 24 5.18 25.59 -16.87
N LEU A 25 5.35 26.91 -16.78
CA LEU A 25 4.58 27.89 -17.56
C LEU A 25 4.90 27.80 -19.06
N LYS A 26 6.13 27.45 -19.44
CA LYS A 26 6.54 27.33 -20.86
C LYS A 26 6.10 26.04 -21.54
N HIS A 27 5.79 24.96 -20.81
CA HIS A 27 5.51 23.64 -21.42
C HIS A 27 4.17 22.99 -21.07
N SER A 28 3.55 23.26 -19.91
CA SER A 28 2.18 22.80 -19.65
C SER A 28 1.16 23.86 -20.08
N LYS A 29 0.44 23.62 -21.19
CA LYS A 29 -0.61 24.54 -21.67
C LYS A 29 -1.71 24.73 -20.63
N ALA A 30 -2.16 23.65 -19.99
CA ALA A 30 -3.19 23.70 -18.95
C ALA A 30 -2.77 24.57 -17.74
N ILE A 31 -1.49 24.51 -17.33
CA ILE A 31 -0.98 25.36 -16.26
C ILE A 31 -0.86 26.81 -16.74
N ARG A 32 -0.31 27.08 -17.92
CA ARG A 32 -0.21 28.45 -18.46
C ARG A 32 -1.58 29.13 -18.57
N ASP A 33 -2.59 28.39 -19.03
CA ASP A 33 -3.95 28.92 -19.25
C ASP A 33 -4.74 29.04 -17.93
N GLY A 34 -4.60 28.07 -17.01
CA GLY A 34 -5.23 28.11 -15.68
C GLY A 34 -4.67 29.24 -14.80
N VAL A 35 -3.35 29.46 -14.87
CA VAL A 35 -2.74 30.60 -14.18
C VAL A 35 -3.12 31.91 -14.93
N LYS A 36 -3.22 31.92 -16.29
CA LYS A 36 -3.72 33.07 -17.10
C LYS A 36 -5.15 33.49 -16.85
N SER A 37 -5.96 32.63 -16.27
CA SER A 37 -7.34 32.93 -15.87
C SER A 37 -7.48 33.22 -14.37
N GLY A 38 -6.36 33.29 -13.63
CA GLY A 38 -6.34 33.54 -12.19
C GLY A 38 -6.90 32.40 -11.34
N GLN A 39 -7.11 31.20 -11.92
CA GLN A 39 -7.66 30.05 -11.18
C GLN A 39 -6.64 29.37 -10.27
N ILE A 40 -5.36 29.57 -10.54
CA ILE A 40 -4.21 29.05 -9.79
C ILE A 40 -3.10 30.09 -9.84
N GLU A 41 -2.34 30.21 -8.76
CA GLU A 41 -1.15 31.07 -8.67
C GLU A 41 0.11 30.19 -8.61
N ILE A 42 1.25 30.71 -9.10
CA ILE A 42 2.57 30.11 -8.90
C ILE A 42 3.46 31.12 -8.16
N GLN A 43 4.28 30.63 -7.24
CA GLN A 43 5.14 31.41 -6.35
C GLN A 43 6.48 30.69 -6.18
N GLY A 44 7.57 31.44 -6.15
CA GLY A 44 8.90 30.93 -5.82
C GLY A 44 9.17 31.04 -4.33
N ALA A 45 9.60 29.94 -3.72
CA ALA A 45 9.88 29.88 -2.30
C ALA A 45 11.09 28.97 -2.03
N VAL A 46 12.00 29.43 -1.18
CA VAL A 46 13.14 28.64 -0.71
C VAL A 46 13.04 28.49 0.80
N TYR A 47 13.01 27.24 1.26
CA TYR A 47 13.00 26.92 2.69
C TYR A 47 14.43 26.96 3.22
N ASP A 48 14.70 27.87 4.15
CA ASP A 48 15.96 27.91 4.87
C ASP A 48 15.94 26.86 5.99
N LEU A 49 16.74 25.81 5.79
CA LEU A 49 16.90 24.68 6.71
C LEU A 49 17.47 25.07 8.08
N SER A 50 18.12 26.23 8.20
CA SER A 50 18.75 26.72 9.44
C SER A 50 17.82 27.58 10.29
N THR A 51 16.98 28.40 9.66
CA THR A 51 16.00 29.27 10.36
C THR A 51 14.61 28.65 10.45
N GLY A 52 14.30 27.66 9.61
CA GLY A 52 12.97 27.08 9.49
C GLY A 52 11.96 28.01 8.81
N VAL A 53 12.42 29.12 8.22
CA VAL A 53 11.58 30.09 7.52
C VAL A 53 11.50 29.72 6.04
N VAL A 54 10.30 29.81 5.47
CA VAL A 54 10.12 29.82 4.02
C VAL A 54 10.35 31.24 3.54
N ASP A 55 11.50 31.49 2.92
CA ASP A 55 11.77 32.73 2.19
C ASP A 55 10.99 32.68 0.88
N PHE A 56 9.75 33.18 0.92
CA PHE A 56 8.94 33.42 -0.27
C PHE A 56 9.61 34.53 -1.08
N MET A 57 10.35 34.12 -2.11
CA MET A 57 11.05 35.00 -3.05
C MET A 57 10.09 35.85 -3.89
N GLY A 58 8.79 35.68 -3.70
CA GLY A 58 7.75 36.16 -4.56
C GLY A 58 7.77 35.42 -5.90
N ARG A 59 7.44 36.17 -6.94
CA ARG A 59 7.35 35.70 -8.31
C ARG A 59 8.74 35.42 -8.85
N SER A 60 8.84 34.49 -9.81
CA SER A 60 9.89 34.63 -10.82
C SER A 60 9.79 36.08 -11.35
N THR A 61 10.91 36.77 -11.56
CA THR A 61 10.86 38.18 -12.02
C THR A 61 10.22 38.30 -13.40
N ARG A 62 10.14 37.19 -14.14
CA ARG A 62 9.39 37.00 -15.39
C ARG A 62 7.96 36.46 -15.19
N GLN A 63 7.45 36.48 -13.98
CA GLN A 63 6.20 35.85 -13.58
C GLN A 63 5.19 36.80 -12.90
N ALA A 64 5.52 38.10 -12.84
CA ALA A 64 4.53 39.18 -12.95
C ALA A 64 4.22 39.48 -14.44
N GLU A 65 5.26 39.49 -15.28
CA GLU A 65 5.19 39.36 -16.76
C GLU A 65 4.42 38.10 -17.22
N LEU A 66 4.25 37.14 -16.29
CA LEU A 66 3.17 36.18 -16.36
C LEU A 66 1.94 36.70 -15.54
N LEU A 67 1.83 36.46 -14.22
CA LEU A 67 0.53 36.23 -13.52
C LEU A 67 0.52 36.58 -12.00
N GLU A 68 -0.45 37.36 -11.46
CA GLU A 68 -0.44 38.07 -10.12
C GLU A 68 -1.37 37.48 -8.98
N SER A 69 -1.56 38.12 -7.79
CA SER A 69 -1.23 37.50 -6.45
C SER A 69 -2.16 37.48 -5.16
N GLU A 70 -1.96 36.45 -4.27
CA GLU A 70 -1.79 36.44 -2.74
C GLU A 70 -3.01 36.59 -1.72
N ILE A 71 -3.06 36.17 -0.40
CA ILE A 71 -2.34 35.23 0.55
C ILE A 71 -2.97 35.06 2.01
N SER A 72 -2.71 33.93 2.75
CA SER A 72 -2.62 33.71 4.26
C SER A 72 -3.78 33.15 5.20
N MET A 73 -3.40 32.62 6.42
CA MET A 73 -4.16 31.74 7.40
C MET A 73 -4.26 32.28 8.89
N PRO A 74 -4.02 31.63 10.11
CA PRO A 74 -3.38 30.34 10.58
C PRO A 74 -4.07 29.33 11.63
N PRO A 75 -3.93 29.28 13.02
CA PRO A 75 -3.86 28.01 13.88
C PRO A 75 -4.77 27.96 15.19
N THR A 76 -4.73 27.19 16.35
CA THR A 76 -3.98 26.10 17.13
C THR A 76 -4.80 25.68 18.45
N VAL A 77 -4.56 24.82 19.51
CA VAL A 77 -3.77 23.60 20.01
C VAL A 77 -4.46 22.94 21.28
N LEU A 78 -4.25 21.62 21.65
CA LEU A 78 -4.07 21.05 23.07
C LEU A 78 -3.56 19.54 23.15
N LYS A 79 -3.54 18.79 24.31
CA LYS A 79 -2.66 17.60 24.65
C LYS A 79 -3.24 16.38 25.50
N VAL A 80 -2.54 15.20 25.58
CA VAL A 80 -2.87 13.90 26.31
C VAL A 80 -1.61 13.12 26.90
N SER A 81 -1.73 11.91 27.54
CA SER A 81 -0.71 11.15 28.38
C SER A 81 -0.34 9.66 27.98
N LYS A 82 0.14 8.77 28.91
CA LYS A 82 0.91 7.49 28.65
C LYS A 82 0.62 6.26 29.57
N ALA A 83 0.68 5.02 29.04
CA ALA A 83 1.14 3.77 29.71
C ALA A 83 1.32 2.56 28.73
N GLY A 84 2.13 1.54 29.09
CA GLY A 84 2.19 0.20 28.43
C GLY A 84 3.48 -0.13 27.64
N ALA A 85 4.37 -1.00 28.15
CA ALA A 85 5.72 -1.20 27.55
C ALA A 85 6.39 -2.61 27.66
N ALA A 86 5.75 -3.63 28.26
CA ALA A 86 6.49 -4.78 28.81
C ALA A 86 6.71 -6.03 27.90
N LEU A 87 6.18 -6.07 26.67
CA LEU A 87 6.06 -7.34 25.89
C LEU A 87 6.44 -7.26 24.39
N ARG A 88 7.11 -6.18 23.94
CA ARG A 88 7.21 -5.86 22.50
C ARG A 88 8.63 -5.59 21.99
N GLY A 89 9.57 -6.48 22.28
CA GLY A 89 10.98 -6.32 21.87
C GLY A 89 11.70 -5.20 22.63
N VAL A 90 13.00 -5.04 22.37
CA VAL A 90 13.91 -4.18 23.20
C VAL A 90 13.46 -2.71 23.26
N TYR A 91 12.76 -2.22 22.22
CA TYR A 91 12.35 -0.81 22.09
C TYR A 91 10.82 -0.60 22.17
N GLY A 92 10.05 -1.62 22.52
CA GLY A 92 8.57 -1.60 22.41
C GLY A 92 8.03 -1.76 20.98
N VAL A 93 8.93 -2.06 20.04
CA VAL A 93 8.73 -2.45 18.64
C VAL A 93 9.76 -3.53 18.29
N ARG A 94 9.44 -4.47 17.38
CA ARG A 94 10.40 -5.49 16.89
C ARG A 94 11.30 -4.93 15.79
N THR A 95 12.61 -5.03 15.99
CA THR A 95 13.65 -4.50 15.12
C THR A 95 14.59 -5.61 14.63
N GLY A 96 15.46 -5.34 13.65
CA GLY A 96 16.50 -6.29 13.20
C GLY A 96 17.60 -6.61 14.24
N ALA A 97 17.41 -6.23 15.50
CA ALA A 97 18.20 -6.69 16.65
C ALA A 97 17.43 -7.69 17.55
N ASP A 98 16.17 -7.99 17.24
CA ASP A 98 15.33 -8.97 17.94
C ASP A 98 15.29 -10.29 17.14
N ASP A 99 15.48 -11.45 17.80
CA ASP A 99 15.62 -12.76 17.15
C ASP A 99 14.39 -13.20 16.31
N SER A 100 14.63 -14.07 15.31
CA SER A 100 13.56 -14.69 14.52
C SER A 100 12.75 -15.66 15.38
N MET A 101 11.45 -15.41 15.47
CA MET A 101 10.48 -16.19 16.24
C MET A 101 10.14 -17.52 15.55
N ALA A 102 9.84 -18.59 16.30
CA ALA A 102 9.42 -19.84 15.69
C ALA A 102 8.00 -19.73 15.07
N PRO A 103 7.63 -20.56 14.08
CA PRO A 103 6.32 -20.45 13.42
C PRO A 103 5.13 -20.61 14.38
N GLY A 104 5.25 -21.50 15.37
CA GLY A 104 4.23 -21.72 16.42
C GLY A 104 4.05 -20.49 17.30
N ASP A 105 5.13 -20.00 17.91
CA ASP A 105 5.12 -18.78 18.74
C ASP A 105 4.54 -17.57 17.97
N ALA A 106 4.87 -17.44 16.68
CA ALA A 106 4.38 -16.38 15.82
C ALA A 106 2.87 -16.51 15.56
N LEU A 107 2.35 -17.73 15.45
CA LEU A 107 0.93 -18.02 15.27
C LEU A 107 0.14 -17.77 16.57
N ASP A 108 0.68 -18.21 17.72
CA ASP A 108 0.04 -18.04 19.02
C ASP A 108 0.01 -16.57 19.44
N LYS A 109 1.08 -15.80 19.16
CA LYS A 109 1.10 -14.35 19.34
C LYS A 109 0.02 -13.62 18.52
N LEU A 110 -0.34 -14.12 17.33
CA LEU A 110 -1.48 -13.59 16.56
C LEU A 110 -2.84 -13.98 17.15
N LYS A 111 -2.99 -15.20 17.67
CA LYS A 111 -4.21 -15.63 18.38
C LYS A 111 -4.46 -14.72 19.59
N GLU A 112 -3.46 -14.58 20.47
CA GLU A 112 -3.54 -13.70 21.64
C GLU A 112 -3.82 -12.24 21.26
N GLY A 113 -3.19 -11.75 20.19
CA GLY A 113 -3.41 -10.41 19.66
C GLY A 113 -4.86 -10.18 19.24
N ASN A 114 -5.44 -11.14 18.52
CA ASN A 114 -6.85 -11.10 18.15
C ASN A 114 -7.78 -11.28 19.38
N ASP A 115 -7.41 -12.11 20.36
CA ASP A 115 -8.16 -12.25 21.61
C ASP A 115 -8.22 -10.94 22.41
N ARG A 116 -7.15 -10.13 22.39
CA ARG A 116 -7.13 -8.78 22.99
C ARG A 116 -7.96 -7.77 22.19
N TYR A 117 -7.86 -7.82 20.86
CA TYR A 117 -8.65 -6.99 19.95
C TYR A 117 -10.16 -7.24 20.10
N VAL A 118 -10.61 -8.50 20.09
CA VAL A 118 -12.02 -8.90 20.25
C VAL A 118 -12.60 -8.42 21.58
N ARG A 119 -11.82 -8.47 22.66
CA ARG A 119 -12.22 -7.96 23.99
C ARG A 119 -12.25 -6.43 24.10
N GLY A 120 -11.71 -5.69 23.13
CA GLY A 120 -11.56 -4.24 23.24
C GLY A 120 -10.40 -3.81 24.16
N GLU A 121 -9.49 -4.73 24.47
CA GLU A 121 -8.34 -4.60 25.38
C GLU A 121 -6.98 -4.58 24.64
N PRO A 122 -6.79 -3.81 23.53
CA PRO A 122 -5.52 -3.77 22.83
C PRO A 122 -4.41 -3.21 23.73
N GLN A 123 -3.23 -3.80 23.62
CA GLN A 123 -2.01 -3.38 24.31
C GLN A 123 -1.06 -2.61 23.37
N ALA A 124 -1.43 -2.39 22.12
CA ALA A 124 -0.69 -1.55 21.17
C ALA A 124 -0.74 -0.08 21.63
N SER A 125 0.43 0.49 21.93
CA SER A 125 0.59 1.87 22.35
C SER A 125 0.74 2.82 21.16
N ALA A 126 0.39 4.10 21.32
CA ALA A 126 0.68 5.11 20.30
C ALA A 126 2.18 5.16 19.94
N VAL A 127 2.50 5.02 18.65
CA VAL A 127 3.87 4.91 18.14
C VAL A 127 4.64 6.22 18.37
N ASN A 128 5.69 6.16 19.17
CA ASN A 128 6.49 7.32 19.57
C ASN A 128 7.83 7.42 18.83
N SER A 129 8.49 8.58 18.91
CA SER A 129 9.76 8.81 18.19
C SER A 129 10.89 7.83 18.56
N PRO A 130 11.11 7.44 19.83
CA PRO A 130 12.05 6.36 20.16
C PRO A 130 11.80 5.04 19.41
N MET A 131 10.55 4.59 19.32
CA MET A 131 10.17 3.40 18.54
C MET A 131 10.48 3.57 17.05
N ARG A 132 10.11 4.71 16.46
CA ARG A 132 10.43 5.02 15.04
C ARG A 132 11.94 5.02 14.80
N LYS A 133 12.72 5.65 15.67
CA LYS A 133 14.19 5.71 15.59
C LYS A 133 14.84 4.33 15.69
N ALA A 134 14.31 3.44 16.51
CA ALA A 134 14.76 2.05 16.58
C ALA A 134 14.50 1.30 15.25
N LEU A 135 13.29 1.45 14.67
CA LEU A 135 12.90 0.82 13.39
C LEU A 135 13.61 1.41 12.16
N VAL A 136 14.08 2.66 12.23
CA VAL A 136 14.96 3.26 11.22
C VAL A 136 16.39 2.74 11.37
N LYS A 137 16.97 2.83 12.57
CA LYS A 137 18.37 2.47 12.83
C LYS A 137 18.65 0.98 12.69
N SER A 138 17.79 0.15 13.26
CA SER A 138 17.98 -1.30 13.38
C SER A 138 17.09 -2.10 12.41
N GLY A 139 16.31 -1.43 11.55
CA GLY A 139 15.37 -2.10 10.65
C GLY A 139 14.17 -2.75 11.36
N GLN A 140 13.49 -3.65 10.65
CA GLN A 140 12.31 -4.39 11.10
C GLN A 140 12.63 -5.89 11.22
N ALA A 141 12.00 -6.60 12.16
CA ALA A 141 12.06 -8.07 12.24
C ALA A 141 10.66 -8.68 12.43
N PRO A 142 9.78 -8.59 11.41
CA PRO A 142 8.44 -9.17 11.47
C PRO A 142 8.51 -10.68 11.72
N HIS A 143 7.67 -11.20 12.62
CA HIS A 143 7.57 -12.65 12.84
C HIS A 143 6.69 -13.31 11.78
N THR A 144 5.67 -12.60 11.29
CA THR A 144 4.69 -13.11 10.32
C THR A 144 4.58 -12.20 9.10
N ALA A 145 4.52 -12.79 7.92
CA ALA A 145 3.99 -12.16 6.71
C ALA A 145 2.48 -12.44 6.63
N VAL A 146 1.64 -11.42 6.41
CA VAL A 146 0.19 -11.61 6.23
C VAL A 146 -0.22 -11.15 4.84
N ILE A 147 -0.81 -12.05 4.05
CA ILE A 147 -1.52 -11.71 2.82
C ILE A 147 -3.00 -11.59 3.17
N GLY A 148 -3.59 -10.41 3.01
CA GLY A 148 -4.99 -10.17 3.35
C GLY A 148 -5.66 -9.20 2.37
N CYS A 149 -6.95 -8.93 2.59
CA CYS A 149 -7.72 -8.16 1.62
C CYS A 149 -7.41 -6.66 1.74
N ALA A 150 -7.31 -5.96 0.60
CA ALA A 150 -7.24 -4.49 0.52
C ALA A 150 -8.51 -3.79 1.03
N ASP A 151 -9.56 -4.57 1.26
CA ASP A 151 -10.78 -4.17 1.93
C ASP A 151 -10.51 -3.40 3.21
N SER A 152 -11.04 -2.19 3.24
CA SER A 152 -10.86 -1.18 4.29
C SER A 152 -11.29 -1.62 5.69
N ARG A 153 -12.00 -2.74 5.81
CA ARG A 153 -12.64 -3.23 7.03
C ARG A 153 -11.75 -4.16 7.86
N ALA A 154 -10.63 -4.60 7.29
CA ALA A 154 -9.66 -5.48 7.91
C ALA A 154 -8.30 -4.76 8.11
N PRO A 155 -8.15 -3.87 9.10
CA PRO A 155 -6.87 -3.26 9.45
C PRO A 155 -5.98 -4.30 10.14
N ILE A 156 -5.12 -4.97 9.37
CA ILE A 156 -4.44 -6.21 9.78
C ILE A 156 -3.54 -6.02 11.01
N GLU A 157 -2.77 -4.94 11.06
CA GLU A 157 -1.95 -4.58 12.24
C GLU A 157 -2.80 -4.34 13.49
N THR A 158 -4.01 -3.79 13.35
CA THR A 158 -4.91 -3.48 14.47
C THR A 158 -5.68 -4.71 14.95
N LEU A 159 -6.16 -5.57 14.05
CA LEU A 159 -6.97 -6.75 14.41
C LEU A 159 -6.15 -7.87 15.09
N PHE A 160 -4.82 -7.80 14.98
CA PHE A 160 -3.87 -8.62 15.73
C PHE A 160 -3.15 -7.87 16.86
N ASP A 161 -3.55 -6.63 17.19
CA ASP A 161 -2.95 -5.83 18.25
C ASP A 161 -1.41 -5.73 18.13
N CYS A 162 -0.89 -5.57 16.91
CA CYS A 162 0.54 -5.53 16.60
C CYS A 162 1.09 -4.09 16.60
N MET A 163 2.35 -3.94 17.02
CA MET A 163 3.11 -2.72 16.79
C MET A 163 3.85 -2.77 15.44
N PRO A 164 4.29 -1.61 14.90
CA PRO A 164 5.15 -1.57 13.72
C PRO A 164 6.41 -2.42 13.92
N GLY A 165 6.85 -3.11 12.88
CA GLY A 165 7.96 -4.07 12.96
C GLY A 165 7.57 -5.51 13.36
N GLU A 166 6.35 -5.77 13.85
CA GLU A 166 5.94 -7.11 14.29
C GLU A 166 5.37 -8.00 13.17
N ILE A 167 4.62 -7.44 12.20
CA ILE A 167 4.09 -8.18 11.03
C ILE A 167 4.24 -7.43 9.71
N PHE A 168 4.53 -8.14 8.63
CA PHE A 168 4.73 -7.59 7.27
C PHE A 168 3.46 -7.83 6.44
N VAL A 169 2.84 -6.78 5.92
CA VAL A 169 1.45 -6.86 5.45
C VAL A 169 1.34 -6.59 3.96
N LEU A 170 0.82 -7.61 3.25
CA LEU A 170 0.60 -7.67 1.80
C LEU A 170 -0.90 -7.66 1.52
N ARG A 171 -1.36 -6.80 0.62
CA ARG A 171 -2.80 -6.59 0.41
C ARG A 171 -3.18 -6.30 -1.05
N ASN A 172 -4.31 -6.87 -1.47
CA ASN A 172 -4.99 -6.64 -2.74
C ASN A 172 -6.50 -7.02 -2.61
N ALA A 173 -7.31 -6.68 -3.60
CA ALA A 173 -8.71 -7.09 -3.66
C ALA A 173 -8.81 -8.62 -3.72
N GLY A 174 -9.49 -9.21 -2.74
CA GLY A 174 -9.73 -10.65 -2.67
C GLY A 174 -8.61 -11.44 -2.00
N ASN A 175 -7.63 -10.76 -1.38
CA ASN A 175 -6.52 -11.37 -0.64
C ASN A 175 -5.73 -12.43 -1.44
N THR A 176 -5.63 -12.26 -2.75
CA THR A 176 -5.12 -13.27 -3.69
C THR A 176 -3.62 -13.20 -3.92
N ALA A 177 -3.10 -14.26 -4.53
CA ALA A 177 -2.05 -14.12 -5.52
C ALA A 177 -2.61 -14.68 -6.83
N THR A 178 -2.82 -13.85 -7.85
CA THR A 178 -3.14 -14.30 -9.22
C THR A 178 -1.99 -13.98 -10.15
N HIS A 179 -1.72 -14.89 -11.09
CA HIS A 179 -0.53 -14.91 -11.96
C HIS A 179 0.82 -14.94 -11.20
N ALA A 180 1.92 -15.11 -11.95
CA ALA A 180 3.27 -14.97 -11.40
C ALA A 180 3.61 -13.48 -11.14
N GLU A 181 2.81 -12.80 -10.31
CA GLU A 181 3.01 -11.41 -9.94
C GLU A 181 4.25 -11.30 -9.04
N GLY A 182 5.39 -10.99 -9.66
CA GLY A 182 6.66 -10.77 -8.97
C GLY A 182 6.60 -9.69 -7.89
N SER A 183 5.61 -8.78 -7.96
CA SER A 183 5.29 -7.84 -6.89
C SER A 183 4.91 -8.59 -5.60
N LEU A 184 3.76 -9.26 -5.54
CA LEU A 184 3.24 -9.91 -4.33
C LEU A 184 4.08 -11.12 -3.89
N VAL A 185 4.46 -11.99 -4.83
CA VAL A 185 5.23 -13.20 -4.52
C VAL A 185 6.66 -12.84 -4.13
N GLY A 186 7.33 -11.96 -4.88
CA GLY A 186 8.68 -11.47 -4.55
C GLY A 186 8.72 -10.68 -3.24
N SER A 187 7.62 -10.05 -2.84
CA SER A 187 7.49 -9.43 -1.51
C SER A 187 7.44 -10.45 -0.38
N LEU A 188 6.76 -11.57 -0.59
CA LEU A 188 6.68 -12.64 0.38
C LEU A 188 8.04 -13.33 0.53
N GLU A 189 8.73 -13.58 -0.58
CA GLU A 189 10.11 -14.08 -0.64
C GLU A 189 11.12 -13.11 0.00
N PHE A 190 10.94 -11.79 -0.17
CA PHE A 190 11.71 -10.78 0.57
C PHE A 190 11.46 -10.89 2.08
N CYS A 191 10.20 -11.08 2.49
CA CYS A 191 9.84 -11.15 3.90
C CYS A 191 10.38 -12.41 4.59
N THR A 192 10.13 -13.59 4.04
CA THR A 192 10.59 -14.85 4.63
C THR A 192 12.10 -15.05 4.46
N GLY A 193 12.67 -14.65 3.31
CA GLY A 193 14.07 -14.88 2.96
C GLY A 193 15.06 -13.77 3.33
N LYS A 194 14.62 -12.50 3.49
CA LYS A 194 15.50 -11.37 3.87
C LYS A 194 15.14 -10.72 5.21
N LEU A 195 13.87 -10.70 5.61
CA LEU A 195 13.44 -10.21 6.93
C LEU A 195 13.31 -11.34 7.97
N GLY A 196 13.33 -12.61 7.55
CA GLY A 196 13.36 -13.76 8.44
C GLY A 196 12.03 -14.10 9.10
N SER A 197 10.88 -13.65 8.56
CA SER A 197 9.56 -14.06 9.04
C SER A 197 9.35 -15.56 8.86
N ARG A 198 8.91 -16.24 9.92
CA ARG A 198 8.78 -17.71 9.97
C ARG A 198 7.34 -18.21 9.92
N LEU A 199 6.37 -17.30 9.86
CA LEU A 199 4.98 -17.61 9.56
C LEU A 199 4.52 -16.81 8.34
N VAL A 200 3.68 -17.43 7.52
CA VAL A 200 2.85 -16.77 6.52
C VAL A 200 1.39 -17.06 6.85
N LEU A 201 0.55 -16.03 6.88
CA LEU A 201 -0.89 -16.15 7.08
C LEU A 201 -1.63 -15.58 5.87
N VAL A 202 -2.46 -16.40 5.21
CA VAL A 202 -3.43 -15.93 4.22
C VAL A 202 -4.75 -15.66 4.94
N LEU A 203 -5.16 -14.40 5.01
CA LEU A 203 -6.30 -13.92 5.78
C LEU A 203 -7.40 -13.39 4.85
N GLY A 204 -8.39 -14.24 4.58
CA GLY A 204 -9.67 -13.81 4.02
C GLY A 204 -10.55 -13.17 5.08
N HIS A 205 -11.74 -12.71 4.69
CA HIS A 205 -12.71 -12.16 5.65
C HIS A 205 -14.15 -12.36 5.19
N THR A 206 -15.10 -12.37 6.14
CA THR A 206 -16.54 -12.46 5.83
C THR A 206 -17.00 -11.27 4.98
N GLN A 207 -18.03 -11.50 4.16
CA GLN A 207 -18.60 -10.51 3.24
C GLN A 207 -17.54 -9.76 2.43
N CYS A 208 -16.54 -10.51 1.92
CA CYS A 208 -15.32 -9.93 1.39
C CYS A 208 -15.60 -8.83 0.36
N GLY A 209 -14.77 -7.79 0.34
CA GLY A 209 -14.81 -6.77 -0.73
C GLY A 209 -14.44 -7.35 -2.09
N ALA A 210 -13.74 -8.49 -2.11
CA ALA A 210 -13.48 -9.23 -3.33
C ALA A 210 -13.60 -10.79 -3.24
N ILE A 211 -14.42 -11.37 -2.33
CA ILE A 211 -14.98 -12.76 -2.41
C ILE A 211 -16.53 -12.89 -2.13
N VAL A 212 -17.39 -12.24 -2.94
CA VAL A 212 -18.89 -12.17 -2.91
C VAL A 212 -19.62 -11.94 -4.27
N GLY A 213 -18.99 -11.40 -5.33
CA GLY A 213 -19.65 -10.90 -6.56
C GLY A 213 -19.03 -11.30 -7.91
N ALA A 214 -17.93 -12.07 -7.95
CA ALA A 214 -17.78 -13.02 -9.06
C ALA A 214 -18.81 -14.10 -8.88
N THR A 215 -19.17 -14.45 -7.65
CA THR A 215 -20.39 -15.20 -7.37
C THR A 215 -21.58 -14.63 -8.15
N LYS A 216 -21.74 -13.30 -8.19
CA LYS A 216 -22.73 -12.63 -9.07
C LYS A 216 -22.36 -12.74 -10.56
N THR A 217 -21.16 -12.36 -10.99
CA THR A 217 -20.73 -12.39 -12.41
C THR A 217 -20.79 -13.81 -13.06
N PHE A 218 -20.51 -14.85 -12.28
CA PHE A 218 -20.58 -16.28 -12.60
C PHE A 218 -22.04 -16.74 -12.71
N LEU A 219 -22.89 -16.40 -11.72
CA LEU A 219 -24.32 -16.70 -11.74
C LEU A 219 -25.06 -15.94 -12.86
N ASP A 220 -24.63 -14.72 -13.20
CA ASP A 220 -25.12 -13.91 -14.33
C ASP A 220 -24.81 -14.55 -15.70
N GLY A 221 -23.93 -15.56 -15.76
CA GLY A 221 -23.69 -16.37 -16.96
C GLY A 221 -23.09 -15.62 -18.15
N LYS A 222 -22.45 -14.47 -17.93
CA LYS A 222 -21.85 -13.65 -19.01
C LYS A 222 -20.72 -14.40 -19.69
N LYS A 223 -20.96 -14.84 -20.94
CA LYS A 223 -19.97 -15.53 -21.77
C LYS A 223 -18.76 -14.66 -22.07
N GLU A 224 -17.64 -15.34 -22.33
CA GLU A 224 -16.32 -14.77 -22.55
C GLU A 224 -16.27 -13.68 -23.63
N THR A 225 -16.22 -12.42 -23.20
CA THR A 225 -15.47 -11.39 -23.92
C THR A 225 -14.02 -11.40 -23.42
N ALA A 226 -13.07 -11.00 -24.27
CA ALA A 226 -11.71 -10.73 -23.80
C ALA A 226 -11.75 -9.54 -22.81
N ALA A 227 -11.12 -9.68 -21.65
CA ALA A 227 -11.13 -8.64 -20.60
C ALA A 227 -10.59 -7.31 -21.14
N GLY A 228 -11.47 -6.32 -21.23
CA GLY A 228 -11.18 -4.96 -21.72
C GLY A 228 -10.57 -4.05 -20.65
N SER A 229 -10.61 -4.48 -19.40
CA SER A 229 -10.16 -3.76 -18.21
C SER A 229 -9.33 -4.71 -17.31
N ALA A 230 -8.40 -4.18 -16.49
CA ALA A 230 -7.74 -5.03 -15.49
C ALA A 230 -8.71 -5.41 -14.37
N LEU A 231 -9.82 -4.67 -14.21
CA LEU A 231 -10.96 -5.08 -13.42
C LEU A 231 -11.59 -6.34 -13.96
N GLU A 232 -11.99 -6.42 -15.24
CA GLU A 232 -12.48 -7.66 -15.86
C GLU A 232 -11.43 -8.77 -15.88
N GLY A 233 -10.15 -8.40 -15.94
CA GLY A 233 -9.03 -9.33 -15.72
C GLY A 233 -9.18 -9.98 -14.36
N LEU A 234 -9.19 -9.17 -13.29
CA LEU A 234 -9.50 -9.59 -11.94
C LEU A 234 -10.86 -10.33 -11.89
N LEU A 235 -11.91 -9.86 -12.55
CA LEU A 235 -13.26 -10.43 -12.42
C LEU A 235 -13.38 -11.84 -13.04
N LYS A 236 -12.75 -12.02 -14.21
CA LYS A 236 -12.72 -13.31 -14.89
C LYS A 236 -11.76 -14.26 -14.21
N ASP A 237 -10.53 -13.80 -13.92
CA ASP A 237 -9.55 -14.56 -13.14
C ASP A 237 -10.30 -15.13 -11.95
N LEU A 238 -10.71 -14.21 -11.09
CA LEU A 238 -11.33 -14.54 -9.86
C LEU A 238 -12.82 -14.91 -10.14
N SER A 239 -13.06 -16.03 -10.84
CA SER A 239 -14.39 -16.68 -10.95
C SER A 239 -14.35 -18.20 -10.71
N GLU A 240 -13.19 -18.86 -10.79
CA GLU A 240 -13.12 -20.32 -10.61
C GLU A 240 -13.37 -20.76 -9.16
N VAL A 241 -13.16 -19.89 -8.16
CA VAL A 241 -13.51 -20.19 -6.75
C VAL A 241 -15.01 -20.04 -6.52
N ALA A 242 -15.69 -19.11 -7.20
CA ALA A 242 -17.15 -19.09 -7.21
C ALA A 242 -17.74 -20.37 -7.84
N ALA A 243 -17.06 -20.93 -8.85
CA ALA A 243 -17.41 -22.25 -9.41
C ALA A 243 -17.13 -23.40 -8.43
N GLN A 244 -15.94 -23.47 -7.84
CA GLN A 244 -15.55 -24.49 -6.86
C GLN A 244 -16.46 -24.48 -5.61
N ALA A 245 -16.86 -23.30 -5.14
CA ALA A 245 -17.81 -23.15 -4.04
C ALA A 245 -19.25 -23.56 -4.41
N SER A 246 -19.62 -23.50 -5.70
CA SER A 246 -20.92 -23.93 -6.21
C SER A 246 -20.96 -25.46 -6.36
N GLU A 247 -19.84 -26.06 -6.75
CA GLU A 247 -19.65 -27.51 -6.76
C GLU A 247 -19.65 -28.10 -5.34
N SER A 248 -19.01 -27.44 -4.36
CA SER A 248 -18.93 -27.93 -2.98
C SER A 248 -20.22 -27.77 -2.16
N LEU A 249 -21.02 -26.73 -2.41
CA LEU A 249 -22.34 -26.54 -1.76
C LEU A 249 -23.48 -27.25 -2.48
N GLY A 250 -23.36 -27.45 -3.79
CA GLY A 250 -24.40 -28.04 -4.62
C GLY A 250 -25.54 -27.08 -5.00
N LYS A 251 -26.50 -27.62 -5.76
CA LYS A 251 -27.59 -26.83 -6.38
C LYS A 251 -28.62 -26.40 -5.33
N GLY A 252 -28.71 -25.10 -5.06
CA GLY A 252 -29.75 -24.50 -4.22
C GLY A 252 -29.24 -23.44 -3.25
N ALA A 253 -27.93 -23.34 -3.04
CA ALA A 253 -27.33 -22.30 -2.21
C ALA A 253 -27.66 -20.89 -2.74
N SER A 254 -27.94 -19.96 -1.83
CA SER A 254 -28.08 -18.53 -2.13
C SER A 254 -26.76 -17.89 -2.54
N VAL A 255 -26.83 -16.69 -3.14
CA VAL A 255 -25.65 -15.88 -3.51
C VAL A 255 -24.74 -15.64 -2.29
N ASP A 256 -25.33 -15.41 -1.11
CA ASP A 256 -24.61 -15.05 0.11
C ASP A 256 -23.97 -16.28 0.80
N GLU A 257 -24.64 -17.43 0.80
CA GLU A 257 -24.04 -18.71 1.23
C GLU A 257 -22.89 -19.13 0.33
N LEU A 258 -23.08 -19.00 -0.99
CA LEU A 258 -22.06 -19.30 -1.99
C LEU A 258 -20.86 -18.36 -1.88
N ALA A 259 -21.10 -17.07 -1.66
CA ALA A 259 -20.07 -16.08 -1.36
C ALA A 259 -19.30 -16.41 -0.06
N ALA A 260 -20.00 -16.71 1.04
CA ALA A 260 -19.40 -17.04 2.32
C ALA A 260 -18.52 -18.30 2.23
N HIS A 261 -18.94 -19.32 1.48
CA HIS A 261 -18.12 -20.50 1.23
C HIS A 261 -16.93 -20.18 0.30
N ALA A 262 -17.13 -19.37 -0.74
CA ALA A 262 -16.07 -18.94 -1.64
C ALA A 262 -14.94 -18.21 -0.91
N VAL A 263 -15.21 -17.46 0.18
CA VAL A 263 -14.15 -16.85 1.03
C VAL A 263 -13.16 -17.92 1.51
N LYS A 264 -13.68 -19.05 2.02
CA LYS A 264 -12.87 -20.15 2.55
C LYS A 264 -12.10 -20.87 1.46
N VAL A 265 -12.76 -21.15 0.33
CA VAL A 265 -12.12 -21.75 -0.85
C VAL A 265 -11.01 -20.84 -1.38
N ASN A 266 -11.20 -19.53 -1.44
CA ASN A 266 -10.18 -18.58 -1.87
C ASN A 266 -8.94 -18.50 -0.96
N VAL A 267 -9.14 -18.56 0.36
CA VAL A 267 -8.01 -18.57 1.31
C VAL A 267 -7.13 -19.80 1.04
N PHE A 268 -7.73 -20.99 0.95
CA PHE A 268 -6.99 -22.20 0.61
C PHE A 268 -6.37 -22.12 -0.79
N HIS A 269 -7.17 -21.76 -1.80
CA HIS A 269 -6.72 -21.57 -3.17
C HIS A 269 -5.50 -20.63 -3.28
N THR A 270 -5.48 -19.54 -2.52
CA THR A 270 -4.32 -18.62 -2.46
C THR A 270 -3.11 -19.25 -1.74
N MET A 271 -3.31 -20.05 -0.69
CA MET A 271 -2.20 -20.81 -0.08
C MET A 271 -1.63 -21.86 -1.03
N SER A 272 -2.50 -22.62 -1.69
CA SER A 272 -2.19 -23.59 -2.74
C SER A 272 -1.44 -22.93 -3.89
N PHE A 273 -1.87 -21.72 -4.28
CA PHE A 273 -1.16 -20.88 -5.24
C PHE A 273 0.27 -20.61 -4.76
N LEU A 274 0.46 -19.99 -3.59
CA LEU A 274 1.79 -19.63 -3.09
C LEU A 274 2.78 -20.81 -3.07
N LEU A 275 2.34 -22.01 -2.65
CA LEU A 275 3.18 -23.22 -2.68
C LEU A 275 3.49 -23.72 -4.10
N LYS A 276 2.59 -23.52 -5.06
CA LYS A 276 2.76 -23.97 -6.45
C LYS A 276 3.72 -23.06 -7.24
N TYR A 277 3.65 -21.73 -7.05
CA TYR A 277 4.41 -20.74 -7.83
C TYR A 277 5.70 -20.23 -7.19
N SER A 278 5.80 -20.13 -5.86
CA SER A 278 7.05 -19.75 -5.19
C SER A 278 7.82 -20.99 -4.79
N GLU A 279 8.81 -21.38 -5.61
CA GLU A 279 9.76 -22.41 -5.22
C GLU A 279 10.54 -22.01 -3.94
N PRO A 280 11.05 -20.78 -3.76
CA PRO A 280 11.71 -20.38 -2.51
C PRO A 280 10.83 -20.52 -1.25
N LEU A 281 9.55 -20.13 -1.32
CA LEU A 281 8.62 -20.36 -0.20
C LEU A 281 8.36 -21.86 0.01
N ARG A 282 8.12 -22.62 -1.06
CA ARG A 282 7.89 -24.07 -0.99
C ARG A 282 9.06 -24.81 -0.34
N GLU A 283 10.30 -24.43 -0.62
CA GLU A 283 11.49 -24.99 0.04
C GLU A 283 11.54 -24.64 1.54
N LEU A 284 11.22 -23.40 1.91
CA LEU A 284 11.17 -22.95 3.30
C LEU A 284 10.06 -23.66 4.09
N VAL A 285 8.90 -23.92 3.48
CA VAL A 285 7.80 -24.68 4.09
C VAL A 285 8.13 -26.17 4.18
N ARG A 286 8.67 -26.79 3.12
CA ARG A 286 9.05 -28.22 3.16
C ARG A 286 10.18 -28.52 4.15
N SER A 287 11.05 -27.54 4.42
CA SER A 287 12.10 -27.65 5.44
C SER A 287 11.64 -27.27 6.86
N GLY A 288 10.36 -26.93 7.05
CA GLY A 288 9.81 -26.52 8.35
C GLY A 288 10.34 -25.18 8.89
N GLN A 289 11.06 -24.42 8.06
CA GLN A 289 11.60 -23.10 8.41
C GLN A 289 10.56 -22.00 8.35
N VAL A 290 9.49 -22.19 7.58
CA VAL A 290 8.34 -21.29 7.48
C VAL A 290 7.08 -22.14 7.57
N ASP A 291 6.06 -21.66 8.27
CA ASP A 291 4.71 -22.26 8.22
C ASP A 291 3.78 -21.40 7.34
N LEU A 292 2.79 -22.02 6.69
CA LEU A 292 1.81 -21.36 5.82
C LEU A 292 0.39 -21.71 6.27
N GLN A 293 -0.23 -20.79 6.98
CA GLN A 293 -1.54 -20.92 7.61
C GLN A 293 -2.62 -20.13 6.86
N GLY A 294 -3.86 -20.62 6.93
CA GLY A 294 -5.05 -19.90 6.46
C GLY A 294 -5.86 -19.32 7.61
N GLY A 295 -6.64 -18.26 7.34
CA GLY A 295 -7.59 -17.70 8.30
C GLY A 295 -8.73 -16.92 7.63
N ILE A 296 -9.83 -16.79 8.36
CA ILE A 296 -10.98 -15.93 8.01
C ILE A 296 -11.22 -14.96 9.16
N TYR A 297 -11.11 -13.66 8.88
CA TYR A 297 -11.52 -12.59 9.77
C TYR A 297 -13.03 -12.37 9.66
N HIS A 298 -13.77 -12.64 10.73
CA HIS A 298 -15.21 -12.44 10.82
C HIS A 298 -15.48 -10.97 11.17
N LEU A 299 -15.78 -10.15 10.15
CA LEU A 299 -16.02 -8.70 10.25
C LEU A 299 -16.98 -8.34 11.38
N GLU A 300 -18.05 -9.11 11.52
CA GLU A 300 -19.16 -8.92 12.45
C GLU A 300 -18.70 -8.98 13.92
N THR A 301 -17.77 -9.88 14.24
CA THR A 301 -17.32 -10.14 15.61
C THR A 301 -15.97 -9.49 15.90
N GLY A 302 -15.09 -9.41 14.91
CA GLY A 302 -13.67 -9.10 15.05
C GLY A 302 -12.79 -10.34 15.27
N ARG A 303 -13.36 -11.56 15.25
CA ARG A 303 -12.62 -12.82 15.48
C ARG A 303 -11.92 -13.30 14.22
N VAL A 304 -10.70 -13.81 14.34
CA VAL A 304 -10.08 -14.67 13.32
C VAL A 304 -10.37 -16.14 13.63
N GLU A 305 -10.99 -16.83 12.69
CA GLU A 305 -11.02 -18.29 12.56
C GLU A 305 -9.74 -18.71 11.85
N PHE A 306 -8.87 -19.47 12.52
CA PHE A 306 -7.66 -20.02 11.90
C PHE A 306 -8.00 -21.37 11.25
N LEU A 307 -7.76 -21.49 9.94
CA LEU A 307 -8.20 -22.63 9.13
C LEU A 307 -7.25 -23.83 9.16
N GLY A 308 -5.99 -23.63 9.57
CA GLY A 308 -4.94 -24.63 9.40
C GLY A 308 -4.24 -24.51 8.03
N HIS A 309 -3.63 -25.62 7.60
CA HIS A 309 -3.05 -25.79 6.26
C HIS A 309 -4.12 -25.95 5.18
N ALA A 310 -3.77 -25.67 3.92
CA ALA A 310 -4.62 -25.99 2.77
C ALA A 310 -4.77 -27.51 2.59
N PRO A 311 -5.91 -28.02 2.07
CA PRO A 311 -6.15 -29.45 1.93
C PRO A 311 -5.10 -30.21 1.08
N ASP A 312 -4.56 -29.55 0.07
CA ASP A 312 -3.57 -30.05 -0.89
C ASP A 312 -2.11 -29.75 -0.51
N HIS A 313 -1.88 -29.09 0.64
CA HIS A 313 -0.56 -28.57 1.05
C HIS A 313 0.56 -29.61 0.91
N LYS A 314 0.34 -30.85 1.37
CA LYS A 314 1.36 -31.92 1.29
C LYS A 314 1.71 -32.36 -0.13
N GLU A 315 0.75 -32.30 -1.05
CA GLU A 315 0.96 -32.66 -2.46
C GLU A 315 1.72 -31.57 -3.20
N LEU A 316 1.35 -30.31 -2.98
CA LEU A 316 2.00 -29.15 -3.60
C LEU A 316 3.46 -28.96 -3.19
N LEU A 317 3.84 -29.39 -1.97
CA LEU A 317 5.26 -29.42 -1.58
C LEU A 317 6.10 -30.34 -2.49
N ALA A 318 5.51 -31.29 -3.23
CA ALA A 318 6.20 -32.22 -4.12
C ALA A 318 6.16 -31.84 -5.63
N ALA A 319 5.43 -30.79 -6.03
CA ALA A 319 5.11 -30.48 -7.43
C ALA A 319 5.91 -29.30 -8.05
N LYS A 320 5.79 -29.11 -9.39
CA LYS A 320 6.34 -27.96 -10.15
C LYS A 320 5.32 -27.47 -11.24
N THR A 321 5.19 -26.14 -11.42
CA THR A 321 4.41 -25.34 -12.43
C THR A 321 2.83 -25.32 -12.34
N SER A 322 1.98 -24.80 -13.30
CA SER A 322 0.89 -23.72 -13.18
C SER A 322 -0.69 -23.97 -13.20
N LEU A 323 -1.77 -23.08 -13.08
CA LEU A 323 -2.08 -21.62 -12.70
C LEU A 323 -3.30 -21.33 -11.62
N PRO A 324 -4.45 -20.53 -11.75
CA PRO A 324 -4.67 -19.30 -10.89
C PRO A 324 -5.80 -18.78 -9.82
N PRO A 325 -7.18 -18.63 -9.92
CA PRO A 325 -8.05 -17.64 -9.09
C PRO A 325 -9.60 -18.00 -8.70
N SER A 326 -10.66 -17.39 -8.01
CA SER A 326 -11.17 -16.17 -7.20
C SER A 326 -12.77 -15.81 -7.26
N MET A 327 -13.61 -14.70 -6.97
CA MET A 327 -13.80 -13.23 -6.45
C MET A 327 -15.24 -13.02 -5.75
N GLU A 328 -16.00 -11.88 -5.41
CA GLU A 328 -15.96 -10.34 -5.36
C GLU A 328 -16.72 -9.58 -4.16
N GLY A 329 -17.73 -8.70 -4.26
CA GLY A 329 -17.88 -7.60 -3.24
C GLY A 329 -19.06 -7.45 -2.23
N ILE A 330 -18.68 -6.97 -1.01
CA ILE A 330 -19.20 -5.76 -0.25
C ILE A 330 -20.27 -6.00 0.89
N ALA A 331 -20.24 -5.38 2.13
CA ALA A 331 -21.01 -4.18 2.64
C ALA A 331 -20.91 -3.98 4.24
N GLN A 332 -20.96 -2.95 5.18
CA GLN A 332 -21.20 -1.50 5.69
C GLN A 332 -22.43 -0.94 6.55
N GLY A 333 -22.29 -0.09 7.61
CA GLY A 333 -22.27 1.38 7.72
C GLY A 333 -22.68 1.91 9.12
N LYS A 334 -22.08 2.94 9.78
CA LYS A 334 -21.57 4.24 9.28
C LYS A 334 -20.30 4.83 9.99
N VAL A 335 -19.00 4.66 9.71
CA VAL A 335 -18.15 4.04 8.65
C VAL A 335 -18.60 4.31 7.22
N ARG A 336 -17.75 4.84 6.33
CA ARG A 336 -18.22 5.40 5.04
C ARG A 336 -18.82 4.34 4.11
N THR A 337 -20.14 4.43 3.89
CA THR A 337 -20.98 3.40 3.29
C THR A 337 -21.13 3.54 1.77
N ALA A 338 -21.58 2.50 1.06
CA ALA A 338 -21.98 2.64 -0.35
C ALA A 338 -23.31 3.38 -0.51
N ALA A 339 -24.04 3.60 0.60
CA ALA A 339 -25.16 4.54 0.67
C ALA A 339 -24.70 5.98 0.98
N ASP A 340 -23.41 6.24 1.24
CA ASP A 340 -22.81 7.56 1.25
C ASP A 340 -22.25 7.86 -0.15
N GLU A 341 -22.25 9.14 -0.54
CA GLU A 341 -21.73 9.53 -1.84
C GLU A 341 -20.19 9.51 -1.90
N PRO A 342 -19.60 9.32 -3.10
CA PRO A 342 -18.17 9.38 -3.33
C PRO A 342 -17.55 10.68 -2.82
N MET A 343 -16.43 10.55 -2.12
CA MET A 343 -15.70 11.71 -1.62
C MET A 343 -14.80 12.27 -2.73
N LYS A 344 -14.92 13.58 -3.00
CA LYS A 344 -14.07 14.28 -3.96
C LYS A 344 -12.59 14.19 -3.59
N PRO A 345 -11.66 14.17 -4.57
CA PRO A 345 -10.23 13.98 -4.32
C PRO A 345 -9.63 15.00 -3.35
N GLU A 346 -10.08 16.26 -3.39
CA GLU A 346 -9.57 17.34 -2.54
C GLU A 346 -9.94 17.11 -1.07
N ALA A 347 -11.16 16.64 -0.80
CA ALA A 347 -11.62 16.31 0.54
C ALA A 347 -10.92 15.06 1.08
N ALA A 348 -10.78 14.02 0.25
CA ALA A 348 -10.05 12.81 0.59
C ALA A 348 -8.56 13.10 0.89
N MET A 349 -7.90 13.91 0.05
CA MET A 349 -6.53 14.39 0.26
C MET A 349 -6.41 15.25 1.54
N LYS A 350 -7.43 16.05 1.88
CA LYS A 350 -7.45 16.81 3.14
C LYS A 350 -7.48 15.87 4.35
N LEU A 351 -8.35 14.85 4.37
CA LEU A 351 -8.42 13.88 5.46
C LEU A 351 -7.08 13.18 5.70
N LEU A 352 -6.41 12.72 4.63
CA LEU A 352 -5.07 12.13 4.71
C LEU A 352 -4.04 13.10 5.30
N LYS A 353 -4.05 14.37 4.88
CA LYS A 353 -3.11 15.40 5.38
C LYS A 353 -3.36 15.75 6.84
N ASP A 354 -4.61 16.01 7.21
CA ASP A 354 -5.02 16.27 8.58
C ASP A 354 -4.66 15.08 9.50
N GLY A 355 -4.92 13.86 9.03
CA GLY A 355 -4.69 12.63 9.78
C GLY A 355 -3.23 12.26 9.94
N ASN A 356 -2.40 12.45 8.90
CA ASN A 356 -0.96 12.30 9.04
C ASN A 356 -0.34 13.33 9.98
N ASP A 357 -0.86 14.56 10.02
CA ASP A 357 -0.41 15.55 11.00
C ASP A 357 -0.79 15.16 12.44
N ARG A 358 -2.00 14.62 12.65
CA ARG A 358 -2.42 14.03 13.94
C ARG A 358 -1.54 12.85 14.36
N PHE A 359 -1.17 11.96 13.42
CA PHE A 359 -0.23 10.87 13.65
C PHE A 359 1.18 11.37 14.04
N CYS A 360 1.74 12.33 13.28
CA CYS A 360 3.05 12.94 13.57
C CYS A 360 3.13 13.48 15.00
N HIS A 361 2.08 14.17 15.42
CA HIS A 361 1.98 14.80 16.74
C HIS A 361 1.56 13.84 17.87
N GLY A 362 1.27 12.57 17.58
CA GLY A 362 0.82 11.59 18.58
C GLY A 362 -0.56 11.91 19.17
N LYS A 363 -1.46 12.50 18.36
CA LYS A 363 -2.83 12.88 18.74
C LYS A 363 -3.88 12.24 17.82
N PRO A 364 -3.93 10.90 17.72
CA PRO A 364 -4.95 10.23 16.91
C PRO A 364 -6.36 10.62 17.38
N MET A 365 -7.25 10.83 16.42
CA MET A 365 -8.68 11.07 16.62
C MET A 365 -9.54 9.91 16.06
N ALA A 366 -8.96 8.98 15.32
CA ALA A 366 -9.61 7.71 15.02
C ALA A 366 -9.89 6.96 16.34
N GLY A 367 -11.16 6.77 16.65
CA GLY A 367 -11.59 6.04 17.85
C GLY A 367 -11.27 4.54 17.77
N LYS A 368 -11.39 3.84 18.91
CA LYS A 368 -11.40 2.38 18.91
C LYS A 368 -12.58 1.88 18.04
N LEU A 369 -12.32 0.95 17.12
CA LEU A 369 -13.38 0.31 16.34
C LEU A 369 -14.26 -0.56 17.26
N ASP A 370 -15.48 -0.11 17.52
CA ASP A 370 -16.44 -0.84 18.35
C ASP A 370 -17.23 -1.91 17.55
N SER A 371 -18.10 -2.65 18.24
CA SER A 371 -18.92 -3.71 17.64
C SER A 371 -20.08 -3.20 16.79
N GLN A 372 -20.57 -1.99 17.02
CA GLN A 372 -21.55 -1.35 16.14
C GLN A 372 -20.88 -0.91 14.85
N MET A 373 -19.68 -0.34 14.89
CA MET A 373 -18.86 -0.04 13.70
C MET A 373 -18.46 -1.33 12.96
N ARG A 374 -18.21 -2.46 13.64
CA ARG A 374 -17.97 -3.75 12.97
C ARG A 374 -19.21 -4.37 12.34
N LYS A 375 -20.32 -4.47 13.08
CA LYS A 375 -21.61 -4.95 12.54
C LYS A 375 -22.08 -4.07 11.40
N ALA A 376 -21.92 -2.75 11.55
CA ALA A 376 -21.98 -1.80 10.47
C ALA A 376 -21.12 -2.30 9.32
N LEU A 377 -19.79 -2.34 9.44
CA LEU A 377 -18.88 -2.81 8.37
C LEU A 377 -19.26 -4.14 7.68
N ALA A 378 -20.22 -4.90 8.20
CA ALA A 378 -20.86 -6.09 7.67
C ALA A 378 -22.38 -5.98 7.26
N THR A 379 -22.94 -4.84 6.80
CA THR A 379 -24.35 -4.78 6.27
C THR A 379 -24.74 -3.97 4.99
N ALA A 380 -24.02 -2.93 4.52
CA ALA A 380 -24.56 -1.88 3.61
C ALA A 380 -23.55 -1.02 2.76
N GLY A 381 -22.26 -1.40 2.63
CA GLY A 381 -21.41 -1.03 1.48
C GLY A 381 -20.03 -0.38 1.75
N GLN A 382 -18.84 -0.92 1.39
CA GLN A 382 -17.63 -0.10 1.61
C GLN A 382 -17.50 1.02 0.59
N ALA A 383 -17.24 2.25 1.04
CA ALA A 383 -16.96 3.40 0.17
C ALA A 383 -15.72 4.18 0.65
N PRO A 384 -14.52 3.58 0.61
CA PRO A 384 -13.28 4.26 0.99
C PRO A 384 -13.10 5.58 0.22
N HIS A 385 -12.63 6.63 0.92
CA HIS A 385 -12.37 7.94 0.31
C HIS A 385 -11.11 7.92 -0.55
N THR A 386 -10.14 7.05 -0.22
CA THR A 386 -8.87 6.91 -0.95
C THR A 386 -8.48 5.44 -1.13
N ALA A 387 -7.96 5.11 -2.31
CA ALA A 387 -7.21 3.89 -2.56
C ALA A 387 -5.69 4.17 -2.44
N ILE A 388 -4.93 3.37 -1.68
CA ILE A 388 -3.48 3.58 -1.49
C ILE A 388 -2.69 2.37 -1.96
N VAL A 389 -1.77 2.56 -2.90
CA VAL A 389 -0.68 1.62 -3.21
C VAL A 389 0.53 2.01 -2.37
N GLY A 390 0.78 1.25 -1.31
CA GLY A 390 1.89 1.49 -0.39
C GLY A 390 2.91 0.36 -0.34
N CYS A 391 4.00 0.58 0.40
CA CYS A 391 4.97 -0.48 0.63
C CYS A 391 4.47 -1.48 1.68
N ALA A 392 4.77 -2.76 1.51
CA ALA A 392 4.49 -3.82 2.49
C ALA A 392 5.34 -3.75 3.77
N ASP A 393 6.30 -2.81 3.83
CA ASP A 393 7.17 -2.56 4.97
C ASP A 393 6.38 -2.34 6.27
N SER A 394 6.63 -3.20 7.26
CA SER A 394 5.89 -3.27 8.55
C SER A 394 6.03 -2.00 9.42
N ARG A 395 6.89 -1.05 9.02
CA ARG A 395 7.09 0.23 9.70
C ARG A 395 6.06 1.30 9.27
N VAL A 396 5.19 0.97 8.30
CA VAL A 396 4.23 1.89 7.67
C VAL A 396 2.78 1.34 7.68
N PRO A 397 2.13 1.16 8.84
CA PRO A 397 0.71 0.81 8.92
C PRO A 397 -0.15 2.00 8.47
N LEU A 398 -0.65 1.96 7.24
CA LEU A 398 -1.17 3.13 6.52
C LEU A 398 -2.40 3.76 7.20
N GLU A 399 -3.32 2.95 7.71
CA GLU A 399 -4.50 3.41 8.44
C GLU A 399 -4.16 4.18 9.72
N LEU A 400 -3.04 3.83 10.39
CA LEU A 400 -2.53 4.57 11.54
C LEU A 400 -1.77 5.83 11.10
N VAL A 401 -0.95 5.72 10.05
CA VAL A 401 -0.19 6.83 9.45
C VAL A 401 -1.10 7.97 8.96
N PHE A 402 -2.34 7.67 8.61
CA PHE A 402 -3.36 8.64 8.20
C PHE A 402 -4.51 8.84 9.20
N ASP A 403 -4.46 8.23 10.39
CA ASP A 403 -5.45 8.37 11.47
C ASP A 403 -6.93 8.34 10.97
N VAL A 404 -7.27 7.25 10.29
CA VAL A 404 -8.58 6.98 9.67
C VAL A 404 -9.34 5.86 10.39
N LEU A 405 -10.64 5.71 10.09
CA LEU A 405 -11.40 4.53 10.54
C LEU A 405 -11.39 3.42 9.49
N PRO A 406 -11.50 2.14 9.92
CA PRO A 406 -11.78 1.04 9.02
C PRO A 406 -13.07 1.32 8.23
N GLY A 407 -12.97 1.25 6.91
CA GLY A 407 -13.97 1.78 5.98
C GLY A 407 -13.47 2.91 5.06
N ASP A 408 -12.46 3.66 5.49
CA ASP A 408 -12.03 4.90 4.82
C ASP A 408 -10.94 4.73 3.75
N LEU A 409 -10.04 3.74 3.88
CA LEU A 409 -8.91 3.51 2.95
C LEU A 409 -8.94 2.11 2.35
N PHE A 410 -8.86 2.01 1.02
CA PHE A 410 -8.65 0.75 0.31
C PHE A 410 -7.14 0.56 0.08
N VAL A 411 -6.52 -0.42 0.72
CA VAL A 411 -5.05 -0.43 0.87
C VAL A 411 -4.43 -1.63 0.16
N MET A 412 -3.69 -1.38 -0.93
CA MET A 412 -2.88 -2.39 -1.63
C MET A 412 -1.41 -2.23 -1.24
N ARG A 413 -0.73 -3.33 -0.94
CA ARG A 413 0.66 -3.31 -0.44
C ARG A 413 1.51 -4.43 -1.01
N ASN A 414 2.68 -4.04 -1.52
CA ASN A 414 3.77 -4.93 -1.95
C ASN A 414 5.13 -4.26 -1.64
N ALA A 415 6.21 -5.02 -1.68
CA ALA A 415 7.56 -4.54 -1.42
C ALA A 415 7.99 -3.57 -2.52
N GLY A 416 8.38 -2.36 -2.10
CA GLY A 416 8.68 -1.27 -3.02
C GLY A 416 7.46 -0.67 -3.71
N ASN A 417 6.23 -0.84 -3.19
CA ASN A 417 5.03 -0.11 -3.64
C ASN A 417 4.80 -0.10 -5.18
N THR A 418 5.13 -1.19 -5.86
CA THR A 418 5.29 -1.27 -7.32
C THR A 418 4.00 -1.58 -8.07
N ILE A 419 3.94 -1.13 -9.33
CA ILE A 419 3.04 -1.69 -10.35
C ILE A 419 3.92 -2.10 -11.54
N THR A 420 4.13 -3.41 -11.70
CA THR A 420 5.00 -3.99 -12.73
C THR A 420 4.25 -4.47 -13.97
N HIS A 421 2.96 -4.81 -13.85
CA HIS A 421 2.17 -5.40 -14.92
C HIS A 421 0.78 -4.76 -15.03
N ALA A 422 0.36 -4.43 -16.25
CA ALA A 422 -0.95 -3.83 -16.56
C ALA A 422 -2.16 -4.69 -16.14
N ARG A 423 -1.95 -6.00 -15.94
CA ARG A 423 -2.95 -6.98 -15.48
C ARG A 423 -2.57 -7.63 -14.14
N GLY A 424 -1.70 -6.98 -13.35
CA GLY A 424 -1.38 -7.44 -11.99
C GLY A 424 -2.55 -7.19 -11.02
N SER A 425 -2.61 -7.95 -9.93
CA SER A 425 -3.73 -7.88 -8.98
C SER A 425 -3.88 -6.48 -8.36
N VAL A 426 -2.78 -5.74 -8.17
CA VAL A 426 -2.80 -4.33 -7.71
C VAL A 426 -3.57 -3.42 -8.68
N VAL A 427 -3.45 -3.61 -10.01
CA VAL A 427 -4.17 -2.80 -11.00
C VAL A 427 -5.65 -3.16 -11.01
N GLY A 428 -5.99 -4.45 -11.01
CA GLY A 428 -7.38 -4.89 -10.90
C GLY A 428 -8.04 -4.42 -9.59
N SER A 429 -7.30 -4.42 -8.48
CA SER A 429 -7.73 -3.90 -7.18
C SER A 429 -8.02 -2.40 -7.20
N LEU A 430 -7.17 -1.61 -7.87
CA LEU A 430 -7.41 -0.18 -8.06
C LEU A 430 -8.62 0.07 -8.96
N GLU A 431 -8.74 -0.66 -10.06
CA GLU A 431 -9.88 -0.52 -10.97
C GLU A 431 -11.20 -0.90 -10.27
N PHE A 432 -11.19 -1.92 -9.40
CA PHE A 432 -12.32 -2.28 -8.54
C PHE A 432 -12.68 -1.11 -7.61
N CYS A 433 -11.68 -0.53 -6.94
CA CYS A 433 -11.90 0.58 -6.03
C CYS A 433 -12.49 1.82 -6.74
N VAL A 434 -11.97 2.20 -7.91
CA VAL A 434 -12.46 3.38 -8.63
C VAL A 434 -13.74 3.14 -9.46
N SER A 435 -14.19 1.89 -9.60
CA SER A 435 -15.36 1.53 -10.43
C SER A 435 -16.52 0.99 -9.60
N ALA A 436 -16.29 -0.04 -8.78
CA ALA A 436 -17.32 -0.64 -7.93
C ALA A 436 -17.49 0.14 -6.61
N LEU A 437 -16.38 0.49 -5.94
CA LEU A 437 -16.42 1.29 -4.69
C LEU A 437 -16.56 2.79 -4.92
N ARG A 438 -16.54 3.23 -6.20
CA ARG A 438 -16.69 4.62 -6.66
C ARG A 438 -15.64 5.59 -6.09
N THR A 439 -14.51 5.11 -5.57
CA THR A 439 -13.44 5.93 -4.96
C THR A 439 -12.78 6.86 -5.99
N GLN A 440 -12.64 8.14 -5.66
CA GLN A 440 -12.13 9.17 -6.57
C GLN A 440 -10.66 9.55 -6.32
N MET A 441 -10.07 9.12 -5.22
CA MET A 441 -8.68 9.45 -4.87
C MET A 441 -7.81 8.19 -4.87
N VAL A 442 -6.68 8.23 -5.58
CA VAL A 442 -5.62 7.22 -5.50
C VAL A 442 -4.34 7.87 -4.98
N VAL A 443 -3.64 7.18 -4.08
CA VAL A 443 -2.31 7.57 -3.60
C VAL A 443 -1.31 6.47 -3.88
N VAL A 444 -0.12 6.82 -4.37
CA VAL A 444 1.05 5.93 -4.40
C VAL A 444 2.04 6.41 -3.35
N LEU A 445 2.29 5.60 -2.32
CA LEU A 445 3.07 5.97 -1.14
C LEU A 445 4.35 5.13 -1.02
N GLY A 446 5.48 5.73 -1.39
CA GLY A 446 6.80 5.23 -1.04
C GLY A 446 7.17 5.59 0.41
N HIS A 447 8.36 5.17 0.87
CA HIS A 447 8.88 5.59 2.17
C HIS A 447 10.41 5.60 2.23
N THR A 448 10.97 6.40 3.15
CA THR A 448 12.42 6.47 3.36
C THR A 448 12.98 5.13 3.87
N ALA A 449 14.26 4.85 3.57
CA ALA A 449 14.93 3.59 3.91
C ALA A 449 14.14 2.31 3.52
N CYS A 450 13.52 2.30 2.33
CA CYS A 450 12.81 1.16 1.78
C CYS A 450 13.77 -0.01 1.45
N GLY A 451 13.53 -1.17 2.08
CA GLY A 451 14.39 -2.35 1.94
C GLY A 451 14.44 -2.92 0.52
N ALA A 452 13.32 -2.87 -0.21
CA ALA A 452 13.25 -3.33 -1.60
C ALA A 452 14.04 -2.42 -2.55
N ILE A 453 13.89 -1.09 -2.40
CA ILE A 453 14.65 -0.10 -3.19
C ILE A 453 16.15 -0.20 -2.89
N LYS A 454 16.54 -0.28 -1.61
CA LYS A 454 17.96 -0.49 -1.25
C LYS A 454 18.52 -1.79 -1.84
N GLY A 455 17.76 -2.88 -1.74
CA GLY A 455 18.14 -4.18 -2.34
C GLY A 455 18.34 -4.09 -3.85
N ALA A 456 17.46 -3.37 -4.54
CA ALA A 456 17.51 -3.17 -5.99
C ALA A 456 18.68 -2.28 -6.42
N THR A 457 18.95 -1.18 -5.72
CA THR A 457 20.14 -0.36 -5.94
C THR A 457 21.42 -1.17 -5.71
N GLY A 458 21.48 -1.98 -4.65
CA GLY A 458 22.62 -2.86 -4.36
C GLY A 458 22.80 -4.01 -5.35
N ALA A 459 21.77 -4.40 -6.10
CA ALA A 459 21.86 -5.35 -7.22
C ALA A 459 22.30 -4.66 -8.52
N TYR A 460 21.70 -3.51 -8.83
CA TYR A 460 22.06 -2.65 -9.97
C TYR A 460 23.55 -2.26 -9.95
N LEU A 461 24.07 -1.79 -8.81
CA LEU A 461 25.48 -1.40 -8.67
C LEU A 461 26.46 -2.58 -8.76
N LYS A 462 25.99 -3.82 -8.60
CA LYS A 462 26.78 -5.05 -8.82
C LYS A 462 26.70 -5.57 -10.26
N GLY A 463 25.92 -4.90 -11.12
CA GLY A 463 25.70 -5.32 -12.50
C GLY A 463 24.82 -6.56 -12.66
N THR A 464 24.03 -6.94 -11.64
CA THR A 464 23.11 -8.08 -11.72
C THR A 464 22.13 -7.89 -12.86
N LYS A 465 22.03 -8.90 -13.74
CA LYS A 465 21.32 -8.78 -15.02
C LYS A 465 19.93 -9.42 -15.01
N PRO A 466 19.02 -9.00 -15.91
CA PRO A 466 17.71 -9.63 -16.04
C PRO A 466 17.76 -11.15 -16.31
N GLU A 467 18.72 -11.62 -17.11
CA GLU A 467 18.92 -13.05 -17.40
C GLU A 467 19.44 -13.88 -16.21
N GLU A 468 19.84 -13.23 -15.10
CA GLU A 468 20.30 -13.89 -13.87
C GLU A 468 19.16 -14.10 -12.85
N ALA A 469 18.00 -13.47 -13.06
CA ALA A 469 16.84 -13.58 -12.18
C ALA A 469 16.14 -14.94 -12.32
N LYS A 470 16.14 -15.72 -11.23
CA LYS A 470 15.59 -17.09 -11.18
C LYS A 470 14.36 -17.25 -10.28
N GLY A 471 14.11 -16.30 -9.38
CA GLY A 471 12.94 -16.25 -8.50
C GLY A 471 12.15 -14.95 -8.65
N ALA A 472 11.00 -14.87 -7.95
CA ALA A 472 10.14 -13.70 -8.01
C ALA A 472 10.78 -12.48 -7.31
N LEU A 473 11.55 -12.73 -6.24
CA LEU A 473 12.38 -11.73 -5.59
C LEU A 473 13.42 -11.13 -6.54
N GLU A 474 14.20 -11.95 -7.25
CA GLU A 474 15.21 -11.43 -8.19
C GLU A 474 14.55 -10.65 -9.33
N GLY A 475 13.41 -11.10 -9.84
CA GLY A 475 12.62 -10.36 -10.83
C GLY A 475 12.17 -8.99 -10.32
N LEU A 476 11.66 -8.90 -9.08
CA LEU A 476 11.29 -7.63 -8.44
C LEU A 476 12.49 -6.70 -8.26
N LEU A 477 13.65 -7.23 -7.85
CA LEU A 477 14.88 -6.45 -7.70
C LEU A 477 15.45 -5.97 -9.05
N VAL A 478 15.28 -6.73 -10.14
CA VAL A 478 15.64 -6.32 -11.50
C VAL A 478 14.71 -5.22 -12.02
N GLU A 479 13.39 -5.34 -11.82
CA GLU A 479 12.44 -4.28 -12.22
C GLU A 479 12.68 -2.97 -11.45
N LEU A 480 12.88 -3.05 -10.13
CA LEU A 480 13.30 -1.90 -9.32
C LEU A 480 14.73 -1.43 -9.66
N GLY A 481 15.59 -2.29 -10.19
CA GLY A 481 16.93 -1.96 -10.68
C GLY A 481 16.89 -0.94 -11.83
N LYS A 482 15.85 -0.95 -12.65
CA LYS A 482 15.61 0.09 -13.68
C LYS A 482 15.34 1.46 -13.05
N VAL A 483 14.65 1.48 -11.91
CA VAL A 483 14.40 2.70 -11.13
C VAL A 483 15.68 3.20 -10.47
N ALA A 484 16.49 2.30 -9.90
CA ALA A 484 17.81 2.63 -9.37
C ALA A 484 18.75 3.19 -10.46
N ALA A 485 18.72 2.64 -11.67
CA ALA A 485 19.47 3.14 -12.81
C ALA A 485 19.02 4.55 -13.24
N ASN A 486 17.71 4.82 -13.25
CA ASN A 486 17.19 6.18 -13.50
C ASN A 486 17.62 7.15 -12.39
N ALA A 487 17.54 6.75 -11.12
CA ALA A 487 17.99 7.57 -9.99
C ALA A 487 19.49 7.86 -10.03
N ALA A 488 20.33 6.87 -10.36
CA ALA A 488 21.77 7.06 -10.55
C ALA A 488 22.07 7.99 -11.74
N LYS A 489 21.30 7.91 -12.81
CA LYS A 489 21.40 8.83 -13.97
C LYS A 489 20.97 10.26 -13.61
N GLU A 490 19.97 10.43 -12.76
CA GLU A 490 19.49 11.74 -12.29
C GLU A 490 20.45 12.40 -11.28
N LEU A 491 21.17 11.62 -10.46
CA LEU A 491 22.16 12.12 -9.49
C LEU A 491 23.59 12.25 -10.06
N GLY A 492 23.93 11.47 -11.09
CA GLY A 492 25.26 11.43 -11.70
C GLY A 492 26.23 10.43 -11.08
N SER A 493 27.40 10.28 -11.72
CA SER A 493 28.39 9.22 -11.48
C SER A 493 29.00 9.15 -10.08
N ASN A 494 28.86 10.21 -9.28
CA ASN A 494 29.53 10.36 -7.99
C ASN A 494 28.60 10.06 -6.79
N ALA A 495 27.33 9.76 -7.05
CA ALA A 495 26.35 9.48 -6.01
C ALA A 495 26.63 8.14 -5.31
N SER A 496 26.53 8.12 -3.98
CA SER A 496 26.67 6.89 -3.19
C SER A 496 25.47 5.95 -3.34
N GLU A 497 25.64 4.66 -3.02
CA GLU A 497 24.54 3.69 -2.94
C GLU A 497 23.35 4.21 -2.12
N LYS A 498 23.63 4.95 -1.04
CA LYS A 498 22.59 5.54 -0.18
C LYS A 498 21.81 6.64 -0.90
N GLU A 499 22.49 7.58 -1.55
CA GLU A 499 21.82 8.68 -2.27
C GLU A 499 21.00 8.15 -3.44
N ILE A 500 21.54 7.18 -4.19
CA ILE A 500 20.82 6.49 -5.27
C ILE A 500 19.59 5.77 -4.71
N ALA A 501 19.70 5.05 -3.59
CA ALA A 501 18.57 4.36 -2.98
C ALA A 501 17.49 5.33 -2.43
N ASP A 502 17.89 6.41 -1.77
CA ASP A 502 16.94 7.40 -1.22
C ASP A 502 16.21 8.15 -2.35
N HIS A 503 16.91 8.56 -3.41
CA HIS A 503 16.29 9.20 -4.58
C HIS A 503 15.44 8.22 -5.40
N ALA A 504 15.86 6.96 -5.51
CA ALA A 504 15.08 5.92 -6.18
C ALA A 504 13.70 5.68 -5.55
N VAL A 505 13.49 5.98 -4.25
CA VAL A 505 12.14 5.98 -3.66
C VAL A 505 11.22 6.97 -4.37
N LYS A 506 11.69 8.19 -4.66
CA LYS A 506 10.94 9.23 -5.37
C LYS A 506 10.67 8.82 -6.82
N VAL A 507 11.70 8.38 -7.54
CA VAL A 507 11.58 7.93 -8.93
C VAL A 507 10.60 6.75 -9.03
N ASN A 508 10.61 5.84 -8.05
CA ASN A 508 9.71 4.68 -8.00
C ASN A 508 8.23 5.05 -7.85
N VAL A 509 7.91 6.06 -7.03
CA VAL A 509 6.52 6.51 -6.84
C VAL A 509 5.96 7.04 -8.16
N PHE A 510 6.69 7.89 -8.88
CA PHE A 510 6.25 8.38 -10.18
C PHE A 510 6.23 7.29 -11.26
N ASN A 511 7.23 6.40 -11.30
CA ASN A 511 7.25 5.23 -12.19
C ASN A 511 6.03 4.32 -11.99
N THR A 512 5.57 4.16 -10.75
CA THR A 512 4.38 3.38 -10.41
C THR A 512 3.09 4.06 -10.87
N ILE A 513 2.95 5.37 -10.67
CA ILE A 513 1.81 6.16 -11.18
C ILE A 513 1.77 6.09 -12.72
N ASP A 514 2.93 6.22 -13.37
CA ASP A 514 3.06 6.11 -14.81
C ASP A 514 2.65 4.73 -15.34
N ASN A 515 3.12 3.65 -14.71
CA ASN A 515 2.78 2.29 -15.11
C ASN A 515 1.28 1.98 -14.92
N LEU A 516 0.66 2.58 -13.90
CA LEU A 516 -0.78 2.51 -13.68
C LEU A 516 -1.56 3.18 -14.82
N ILE A 517 -1.22 4.42 -15.18
CA ILE A 517 -1.92 5.17 -16.24
C ILE A 517 -1.65 4.54 -17.62
N LYS A 518 -0.45 4.00 -17.87
CA LYS A 518 -0.14 3.25 -19.10
C LYS A 518 -0.94 1.95 -19.17
N GLY A 519 -0.92 1.17 -18.09
CA GLY A 519 -1.48 -0.18 -18.04
C GLY A 519 -3.01 -0.24 -18.04
N SER A 520 -3.67 0.67 -17.34
CA SER A 520 -5.13 0.69 -17.18
C SER A 520 -5.79 1.74 -18.06
N SER A 521 -6.58 1.30 -19.06
CA SER A 521 -7.55 2.15 -19.76
C SER A 521 -8.58 2.72 -18.80
N THR A 522 -9.18 1.87 -17.97
CA THR A 522 -10.21 2.21 -16.98
C THR A 522 -9.80 3.40 -16.10
N ILE A 523 -8.59 3.37 -15.55
CA ILE A 523 -8.07 4.43 -14.67
C ILE A 523 -7.58 5.62 -15.48
N ARG A 524 -6.89 5.42 -16.61
CA ARG A 524 -6.49 6.52 -17.52
C ARG A 524 -7.70 7.37 -17.93
N ASP A 525 -8.78 6.75 -18.37
CA ASP A 525 -9.98 7.47 -18.84
C ASP A 525 -10.72 8.16 -17.67
N LYS A 526 -10.77 7.53 -16.49
CA LYS A 526 -11.28 8.15 -15.25
C LYS A 526 -10.43 9.32 -14.74
N VAL A 527 -9.12 9.32 -14.97
CA VAL A 527 -8.25 10.45 -14.63
C VAL A 527 -8.36 11.55 -15.70
N LYS A 528 -8.43 11.16 -16.98
CA LYS A 528 -8.60 12.06 -18.13
C LYS A 528 -9.90 12.87 -18.07
N ASN A 529 -10.99 12.25 -17.58
CA ASN A 529 -12.28 12.91 -17.39
C ASN A 529 -12.46 13.55 -15.99
N GLY A 530 -11.45 13.48 -15.12
CA GLY A 530 -11.48 14.09 -13.78
C GLY A 530 -12.32 13.35 -12.73
N THR A 531 -12.80 12.14 -13.00
CA THR A 531 -13.50 11.29 -11.99
C THR A 531 -12.54 10.75 -10.93
N VAL A 532 -11.25 10.61 -11.26
CA VAL A 532 -10.20 10.09 -10.36
C VAL A 532 -8.98 11.01 -10.38
N ASP A 533 -8.36 11.22 -9.22
CA ASP A 533 -7.01 11.77 -9.11
C ASP A 533 -6.01 10.71 -8.63
N ILE A 534 -4.75 10.83 -9.03
CA ILE A 534 -3.63 9.97 -8.60
C ILE A 534 -2.50 10.85 -8.07
N GLN A 535 -2.10 10.65 -6.82
CA GLN A 535 -1.17 11.52 -6.11
C GLN A 535 -0.03 10.71 -5.48
N GLY A 536 1.22 11.11 -5.71
CA GLY A 536 2.40 10.51 -5.10
C GLY A 536 2.70 11.05 -3.70
N GLY A 537 3.35 10.25 -2.87
CA GLY A 537 3.94 10.68 -1.62
C GLY A 537 5.09 9.78 -1.14
N ILE A 538 5.88 10.28 -0.21
CA ILE A 538 6.91 9.53 0.53
C ILE A 538 6.64 9.70 2.01
N TYR A 539 6.35 8.61 2.72
CA TYR A 539 6.31 8.59 4.17
C TYR A 539 7.74 8.53 4.73
N ASP A 540 8.16 9.51 5.52
CA ASP A 540 9.43 9.42 6.23
C ASP A 540 9.29 8.62 7.53
N LEU A 541 10.13 7.60 7.69
CA LEU A 541 10.08 6.67 8.81
C LEU A 541 10.48 7.28 10.16
N ASP A 542 11.34 8.31 10.21
CA ASP A 542 11.79 8.90 11.48
C ASP A 542 10.77 9.92 12.02
N THR A 543 10.42 10.89 11.18
CA THR A 543 9.45 11.93 11.51
C THR A 543 8.03 11.38 11.58
N GLY A 544 7.70 10.36 10.78
CA GLY A 544 6.34 9.85 10.57
C GLY A 544 5.50 10.69 9.60
N ARG A 545 6.13 11.60 8.84
CA ARG A 545 5.43 12.59 8.01
C ARG A 545 5.45 12.23 6.53
N VAL A 546 4.34 12.45 5.83
CA VAL A 546 4.26 12.27 4.38
C VAL A 546 4.69 13.55 3.65
N GLN A 547 5.80 13.45 2.91
CA GLN A 547 6.13 14.37 1.83
C GLN A 547 5.25 14.04 0.63
N TRP A 548 4.22 14.86 0.39
CA TRP A 548 3.38 14.71 -0.80
C TRP A 548 4.14 15.18 -2.05
N LEU A 549 4.24 14.31 -3.05
CA LEU A 549 4.98 14.57 -4.30
C LEU A 549 4.11 15.19 -5.40
N GLY A 550 2.78 15.05 -5.30
CA GLY A 550 1.84 15.49 -6.33
C GLY A 550 1.53 14.39 -7.36
N ARG A 551 0.73 14.74 -8.39
CA ARG A 551 0.54 13.94 -9.63
C ARG A 551 1.89 13.58 -10.26
N SER A 552 1.95 12.49 -11.03
CA SER A 552 3.21 12.18 -11.74
C SER A 552 3.55 13.31 -12.73
N PRO A 553 4.82 13.75 -12.84
CA PRO A 553 5.25 14.71 -13.86
C PRO A 553 4.87 14.29 -15.29
N ASN A 554 4.83 12.98 -15.57
CA ASN A 554 4.48 12.46 -16.89
C ASN A 554 2.97 12.26 -17.08
N GLN A 555 2.15 12.36 -16.02
CA GLN A 555 0.71 12.05 -16.05
C GLN A 555 -0.02 12.71 -17.22
N ALA A 556 0.19 14.01 -17.44
CA ALA A 556 -0.47 14.76 -18.53
C ALA A 556 -0.09 14.29 -19.95
N ALA A 557 1.02 13.57 -20.13
CA ALA A 557 1.43 12.96 -21.40
C ALA A 557 0.94 11.51 -21.57
N LEU A 558 0.25 10.96 -20.57
CA LEU A 558 -0.25 9.59 -20.53
C LEU A 558 -1.79 9.50 -20.56
N LEU A 559 -2.50 10.65 -20.65
CA LEU A 559 -3.96 10.76 -20.68
C LEU A 559 -4.50 10.96 -22.10
#